data_AF-A0A0G1UYR2-F1
#
_entry.id   AF-A0A0G1UYR2-F1
#
_cell.length_a   1.000
_cell.length_b   1.000
_cell.length_c   1.000
_cell.angle_alpha   90.00
_cell.angle_beta   90.00
_cell.angle_gamma   90.00
#
_symmetry.space_group_name_H-M   'P 1'
#
loop_
_entity.id
_entity.type
_entity.pdbx_description
1 polymer ?
#
loop_
_entity_poly.entity_id
_entity_poly.type
_entity_poly.pdbx_seq_one_letter_code
_entity_poly.pdbx_strand_id
1 'polypeptide(L)'
;MENKLKIIESSPVLIGLTVLIVFLSNYVLFLFFEWQKLLLNDWQSQLIGAFWALLTFFLMPVWILKRFFKENLRDYGLIWPEKIRTAAVLTALAFLVLLPFLFLFSKKADFISYYSTGGFSLWQFLVAGLAAPLVYYFAEEFLFRGFLFFGLLRKIGYHAFWLSSFLFALLHATKPTGEIFFAFFSGLVFAYLSFKTKSMLPAAFLHFLIAIVLNFLIGNNLA
;
A
#
# COMPACT_ATOMS: atom_id res chain seq x y z
N MET A 1 -26.89 14.54 19.62
CA MET A 1 -25.74 13.60 19.51
C MET A 1 -25.73 12.86 18.16
N GLU A 2 -26.89 12.55 17.57
CA GLU A 2 -27.02 11.91 16.25
C GLU A 2 -26.34 12.66 15.09
N ASN A 3 -26.35 13.99 15.11
CA ASN A 3 -25.80 14.79 14.00
C ASN A 3 -24.26 14.72 13.90
N LYS A 4 -23.55 14.38 15.00
CA LYS A 4 -22.08 14.22 14.99
C LYS A 4 -21.66 12.89 14.35
N LEU A 5 -22.49 11.84 14.42
CA LEU A 5 -22.17 10.53 13.83
C LEU A 5 -22.26 10.56 12.30
N LYS A 6 -23.27 11.25 11.73
CA LYS A 6 -23.42 11.40 10.27
C LYS A 6 -22.26 12.14 9.59
N ILE A 7 -21.67 13.14 10.27
CA ILE A 7 -20.53 13.90 9.71
C ILE A 7 -19.27 13.04 9.68
N ILE A 8 -19.01 12.29 10.76
CA ILE A 8 -17.86 11.37 10.84
C ILE A 8 -17.95 10.34 9.71
N GLU A 9 -19.16 9.87 9.39
CA GLU A 9 -19.48 8.97 8.27
C GLU A 9 -19.56 9.65 6.89
N SER A 10 -19.06 10.87 6.70
CA SER A 10 -19.08 11.50 5.37
C SER A 10 -17.83 11.15 4.55
N SER A 11 -17.95 11.11 3.22
CA SER A 11 -16.81 10.88 2.31
C SER A 11 -15.65 11.86 2.54
N PRO A 12 -15.87 13.17 2.78
CA PRO A 12 -14.81 14.11 3.12
C PRO A 12 -14.02 13.72 4.38
N VAL A 13 -14.66 13.14 5.39
CA VAL A 13 -13.97 12.71 6.62
C VAL A 13 -13.05 11.52 6.35
N LEU A 14 -13.48 10.52 5.58
CA LEU A 14 -12.61 9.39 5.21
C LEU A 14 -11.38 9.84 4.42
N ILE A 15 -11.56 10.77 3.49
CA ILE A 15 -10.47 11.37 2.71
C ILE A 15 -9.54 12.14 3.64
N GLY A 16 -10.08 13.03 4.48
CA GLY A 16 -9.30 13.84 5.42
C GLY A 16 -8.51 12.99 6.41
N LEU A 17 -9.12 11.93 6.96
CA LEU A 17 -8.44 10.97 7.83
C LEU A 17 -7.33 10.23 7.08
N THR A 18 -7.57 9.79 5.85
CA THR A 18 -6.53 9.10 5.07
C THR A 18 -5.35 10.02 4.76
N VAL A 19 -5.61 11.25 4.33
CA VAL A 19 -4.58 12.26 4.08
C VAL A 19 -3.81 12.57 5.37
N LEU A 20 -4.49 12.73 6.50
CA LEU A 20 -3.85 12.96 7.80
C LEU A 20 -2.97 11.78 8.21
N ILE A 21 -3.43 10.54 8.05
CA ILE A 21 -2.66 9.33 8.36
C ILE A 21 -1.41 9.25 7.49
N VAL A 22 -1.54 9.50 6.18
CA VAL A 22 -0.42 9.55 5.24
C VAL A 22 0.58 10.64 5.62
N PHE A 23 0.09 11.84 5.95
CA PHE A 23 0.93 12.96 6.36
C PHE A 23 1.67 12.67 7.67
N LEU A 24 0.98 12.19 8.71
CA LEU A 24 1.58 11.83 9.99
C LEU A 24 2.60 10.70 9.83
N SER A 25 2.29 9.70 9.00
CA SER A 25 3.21 8.60 8.72
C SER A 25 4.51 9.09 8.09
N ASN A 26 4.43 9.92 7.05
CA ASN A 26 5.60 10.44 6.34
C ASN A 26 6.34 11.54 7.11
N TYR A 27 5.63 12.40 7.86
CA TYR A 27 6.25 13.49 8.63
C TYR A 27 7.00 12.96 9.85
N VAL A 28 6.41 12.01 10.58
CA VAL A 28 7.11 11.37 11.71
C VAL A 28 8.30 10.56 11.20
N LEU A 29 8.15 9.82 10.09
CA LEU A 29 9.28 9.15 9.46
C LEU A 29 10.33 10.15 9.00
N PHE A 30 9.99 11.27 8.36
CA PHE A 30 10.94 12.29 7.94
C PHE A 30 11.76 12.85 9.13
N LEU A 31 11.09 13.20 10.23
CA LEU A 31 11.76 13.64 11.46
C LEU A 31 12.65 12.55 12.08
N PHE A 32 12.28 11.27 11.94
CA PHE A 32 13.07 10.12 12.37
C PHE A 32 14.20 9.76 11.39
N PHE A 33 14.00 9.97 10.08
CA PHE A 33 14.88 9.54 8.97
C PHE A 33 16.04 10.51 8.73
N GLU A 34 15.84 11.81 8.91
CA GLU A 34 16.93 12.80 8.95
C GLU A 34 17.99 12.42 10.01
N TRP A 35 17.59 11.71 11.08
CA TRP A 35 18.48 11.15 12.10
C TRP A 35 19.00 9.72 11.79
N GLN A 36 18.26 8.90 11.03
CA GLN A 36 18.60 7.48 10.78
C GLN A 36 19.62 7.24 9.66
N LYS A 37 19.71 8.11 8.64
CA LYS A 37 20.70 7.93 7.53
C LYS A 37 22.15 7.86 8.02
N LEU A 38 22.41 8.31 9.25
CA LEU A 38 23.71 8.27 9.90
C LEU A 38 23.89 7.07 10.86
N LEU A 39 22.84 6.30 11.16
CA LEU A 39 22.84 5.35 12.29
C LEU A 39 22.33 3.93 11.95
N LEU A 40 21.51 3.73 10.91
CA LEU A 40 20.93 2.42 10.59
C LEU A 40 21.34 1.90 9.22
N ASN A 41 21.42 0.57 9.10
CA ASN A 41 21.63 -0.13 7.83
C ASN A 41 20.28 -0.47 7.15
N ASP A 42 20.33 -0.75 5.85
CA ASP A 42 19.14 -0.90 5.00
C ASP A 42 18.08 -1.88 5.53
N TRP A 43 18.51 -3.02 6.10
CA TRP A 43 17.58 -4.05 6.59
C TRP A 43 16.85 -3.62 7.86
N GLN A 44 17.49 -2.85 8.75
CA GLN A 44 16.84 -2.27 9.94
C GLN A 44 15.80 -1.23 9.55
N SER A 45 16.13 -0.36 8.59
CA SER A 45 15.20 0.64 8.08
C SER A 45 13.94 0.01 7.48
N GLN A 46 14.06 -1.10 6.75
CA GLN A 46 12.89 -1.82 6.23
C GLN A 46 11.99 -2.38 7.34
N LEU A 47 12.57 -2.94 8.41
CA LEU A 47 11.79 -3.45 9.53
C LEU A 47 11.05 -2.36 10.30
N ILE A 48 11.72 -1.23 10.55
CA ILE A 48 11.12 -0.07 11.20
C ILE A 48 10.00 0.50 10.31
N GLY A 49 10.24 0.60 9.01
CA GLY A 49 9.23 1.04 8.04
C GLY A 49 7.99 0.13 8.05
N ALA A 50 8.17 -1.18 8.03
CA ALA A 50 7.08 -2.15 8.09
C ALA A 50 6.30 -2.07 9.42
N PHE A 51 7.00 -1.97 10.54
CA PHE A 51 6.37 -1.78 11.84
C PHE A 51 5.57 -0.47 11.90
N TRP A 52 6.14 0.63 11.40
CA TRP A 52 5.48 1.93 11.37
C TRP A 52 4.25 1.93 10.46
N ALA A 53 4.33 1.30 9.29
CA ALA A 53 3.18 1.09 8.41
C ALA A 53 2.09 0.26 9.09
N LEU A 54 2.45 -0.80 9.83
CA LEU A 54 1.48 -1.57 10.61
C LEU A 54 0.76 -0.70 11.64
N LEU A 55 1.49 0.16 12.36
CA LEU A 55 0.87 1.07 13.34
C LEU A 55 -0.05 2.10 12.68
N THR A 56 0.42 2.74 11.60
CA THR A 56 -0.24 3.91 11.01
C THR A 56 -1.26 3.57 9.92
N PHE A 57 -0.95 2.63 9.02
CA PHE A 57 -1.80 2.28 7.87
C PHE A 57 -2.74 1.12 8.17
N PHE A 58 -2.49 0.32 9.21
CA PHE A 58 -3.40 -0.75 9.63
C PHE A 58 -4.07 -0.47 10.98
N LEU A 59 -3.31 -0.45 12.08
CA LEU A 59 -3.87 -0.41 13.42
C LEU A 59 -4.64 0.89 13.70
N MET A 60 -4.15 2.04 13.22
CA MET A 60 -4.85 3.31 13.39
C MET A 60 -6.19 3.34 12.63
N PRO A 61 -6.28 3.01 11.32
CA PRO A 61 -7.56 2.81 10.65
C PRO A 61 -8.48 1.80 11.32
N VAL A 62 -7.97 0.63 11.75
CA VAL A 62 -8.77 -0.36 12.49
C VAL A 62 -9.36 0.23 13.77
N TRP A 63 -8.53 0.95 14.55
CA TRP A 63 -8.98 1.62 15.76
C TRP A 63 -10.04 2.68 15.45
N ILE A 64 -9.86 3.47 14.39
CA ILE A 64 -10.85 4.47 13.98
C ILE A 64 -12.19 3.80 13.61
N LEU A 65 -12.14 2.75 12.79
CA LEU A 65 -13.30 1.97 12.37
C LEU A 65 -14.05 1.37 13.56
N LYS A 66 -13.33 0.83 14.53
CA LYS A 66 -13.93 0.20 15.71
C LYS A 66 -14.44 1.21 16.72
N ARG A 67 -13.72 2.31 16.95
CA ARG A 67 -14.01 3.23 18.05
C ARG A 67 -14.99 4.33 17.69
N PHE A 68 -14.88 4.90 16.49
CA PHE A 68 -15.69 6.02 16.05
C PHE A 68 -16.82 5.59 15.12
N PHE A 69 -16.53 4.74 14.13
CA PHE A 69 -17.52 4.26 13.17
C PHE A 69 -18.32 3.05 13.67
N LYS A 70 -17.75 2.26 14.60
CA LYS A 70 -18.32 1.00 15.10
C LYS A 70 -18.64 0.00 13.97
N GLU A 71 -17.85 0.00 12.90
CA GLU A 71 -18.05 -0.85 11.73
C GLU A 71 -17.25 -2.17 11.80
N ASN A 72 -17.60 -3.13 10.94
CA ASN A 72 -16.89 -4.41 10.82
C ASN A 72 -15.79 -4.32 9.77
N LEU A 73 -14.60 -4.84 10.08
CA LEU A 73 -13.46 -4.82 9.16
C LEU A 73 -13.73 -5.64 7.88
N ARG A 74 -14.65 -6.60 7.95
CA ARG A 74 -15.12 -7.39 6.80
C ARG A 74 -15.78 -6.51 5.74
N ASP A 75 -16.47 -5.43 6.15
CA ASP A 75 -17.08 -4.45 5.24
C ASP A 75 -16.03 -3.56 4.56
N TYR A 76 -14.78 -3.63 5.03
CA TYR A 76 -13.61 -2.98 4.45
C TYR A 76 -12.67 -4.01 3.80
N GLY A 77 -13.21 -5.15 3.35
CA GLY A 77 -12.46 -6.14 2.58
C GLY A 77 -11.41 -6.93 3.37
N LEU A 78 -11.37 -6.81 4.70
CA LEU A 78 -10.54 -7.68 5.56
C LEU A 78 -11.25 -9.02 5.76
N ILE A 79 -11.33 -9.78 4.67
CA ILE A 79 -11.96 -11.08 4.57
C ILE A 79 -11.30 -11.85 3.43
N TRP A 80 -11.26 -13.17 3.50
CA TRP A 80 -10.88 -13.99 2.36
C TRP A 80 -11.86 -13.80 1.19
N PRO A 81 -11.39 -13.81 -0.06
CA PRO A 81 -12.27 -13.70 -1.22
C PRO A 81 -13.19 -14.92 -1.30
N GLU A 82 -14.48 -14.68 -1.58
CA GLU A 82 -15.48 -15.76 -1.68
C GLU A 82 -15.10 -16.80 -2.75
N LYS A 83 -14.51 -16.35 -3.87
CA LYS A 83 -14.09 -17.19 -5.00
C LYS A 83 -12.57 -17.13 -5.16
N ILE A 84 -11.86 -17.97 -4.41
CA ILE A 84 -10.38 -17.95 -4.37
C ILE A 84 -9.74 -18.16 -5.74
N ARG A 85 -10.30 -19.05 -6.59
CA ARG A 85 -9.80 -19.28 -7.95
C ARG A 85 -9.92 -18.04 -8.83
N THR A 86 -11.05 -17.34 -8.74
CA THR A 86 -11.25 -16.08 -9.47
C THR A 86 -10.29 -15.01 -8.98
N ALA A 87 -10.10 -14.89 -7.66
CA ALA A 87 -9.11 -13.97 -7.10
C ALA A 87 -7.70 -14.27 -7.61
N ALA A 88 -7.26 -15.53 -7.56
CA ALA A 88 -5.94 -15.95 -8.03
C ALA A 88 -5.73 -15.65 -9.53
N VAL A 89 -6.72 -15.96 -10.38
CA VAL A 89 -6.64 -15.67 -11.82
C VAL A 89 -6.58 -14.16 -12.07
N LEU A 90 -7.43 -13.37 -11.43
CA LEU A 90 -7.42 -11.91 -11.61
C LEU A 90 -6.12 -11.29 -11.10
N THR A 91 -5.57 -11.77 -9.97
CA THR A 91 -4.27 -11.35 -9.47
C THR A 91 -3.15 -11.70 -10.45
N ALA A 92 -3.14 -12.90 -11.01
CA ALA A 92 -2.14 -13.32 -11.99
C ALA A 92 -2.22 -12.46 -13.27
N LEU A 93 -3.43 -12.22 -13.79
CA LEU A 93 -3.62 -11.36 -14.96
C LEU A 93 -3.18 -9.92 -14.69
N ALA A 94 -3.53 -9.37 -13.53
CA ALA A 94 -3.10 -8.05 -13.11
C ALA A 94 -1.57 -7.96 -13.00
N PHE A 95 -0.92 -8.98 -12.42
CA PHE A 95 0.53 -9.07 -12.37
C PHE A 95 1.15 -9.09 -13.77
N LEU A 96 0.63 -9.91 -14.69
CA LEU A 96 1.12 -9.98 -16.07
C LEU A 96 0.98 -8.64 -16.82
N VAL A 97 -0.08 -7.88 -16.55
CA VAL A 97 -0.27 -6.54 -17.12
C VAL A 97 0.77 -5.55 -16.59
N LEU A 98 1.13 -5.65 -15.30
CA LEU A 98 2.07 -4.73 -14.65
C LEU A 98 3.55 -5.11 -14.89
N LEU A 99 3.83 -6.39 -15.14
CA LEU A 99 5.19 -6.93 -15.30
C LEU A 99 6.06 -6.22 -16.36
N PRO A 100 5.56 -5.89 -17.57
CA PRO A 100 6.36 -5.15 -18.55
C PRO A 100 6.85 -3.80 -18.02
N PHE A 101 6.02 -3.11 -17.23
CA PHE A 101 6.39 -1.83 -16.63
C PHE A 101 7.46 -2.01 -15.55
N LEU A 102 7.40 -3.09 -14.76
CA LEU A 102 8.44 -3.39 -13.77
C LEU A 102 9.80 -3.62 -14.45
N PHE A 103 9.82 -4.32 -15.59
CA PHE A 103 11.03 -4.52 -16.37
C PHE A 103 11.56 -3.23 -17.00
N LEU A 104 10.68 -2.33 -17.45
CA LEU A 104 11.09 -1.01 -17.96
C LEU A 104 11.66 -0.14 -16.84
N PHE A 105 11.04 -0.12 -15.66
CA PHE A 105 11.48 0.70 -14.54
C PHE A 105 12.74 0.18 -13.88
N SER A 106 12.94 -1.14 -13.79
CA SER A 106 14.14 -1.73 -13.17
C SER A 106 15.44 -1.34 -13.87
N LYS A 107 15.38 -0.83 -15.10
CA LYS A 107 16.53 -0.37 -15.89
C LYS A 107 16.80 1.14 -15.81
N LYS A 108 15.92 1.91 -15.15
CA LYS A 108 16.09 3.37 -15.05
C LYS A 108 17.02 3.72 -13.89
N ALA A 109 17.91 4.70 -14.11
CA ALA A 109 18.92 5.09 -13.13
C ALA A 109 18.33 5.62 -11.81
N ASP A 110 17.22 6.36 -11.86
CA ASP A 110 16.52 6.87 -10.68
C ASP A 110 15.84 5.75 -9.87
N PHE A 111 15.25 4.76 -10.53
CA PHE A 111 14.71 3.56 -9.89
C PHE A 111 15.80 2.69 -9.26
N ILE A 112 16.89 2.44 -9.99
CA ILE A 112 18.05 1.72 -9.44
C ILE A 112 18.55 2.46 -8.21
N SER A 113 18.87 3.75 -8.31
CA SER A 113 19.38 4.54 -7.19
C SER A 113 18.45 4.57 -5.97
N TYR A 114 17.13 4.50 -6.15
CA TYR A 114 16.16 4.56 -5.05
C TYR A 114 15.92 3.20 -4.39
N TYR A 115 15.85 2.12 -5.18
CA TYR A 115 15.47 0.78 -4.72
C TYR A 115 16.66 -0.16 -4.52
N SER A 116 17.87 0.21 -4.94
CA SER A 116 19.08 -0.56 -4.65
C SER A 116 19.28 -0.67 -3.14
N THR A 117 19.09 -1.88 -2.62
CA THR A 117 19.48 -2.25 -1.26
C THR A 117 20.87 -2.87 -1.29
N GLY A 118 21.66 -2.66 -0.24
CA GLY A 118 22.92 -3.38 -0.07
C GLY A 118 22.74 -4.91 -0.05
N GLY A 119 23.84 -5.65 -0.17
CA GLY A 119 23.83 -7.10 -0.10
C GLY A 119 23.28 -7.61 1.23
N PHE A 120 22.28 -8.49 1.19
CA PHE A 120 21.69 -9.13 2.37
C PHE A 120 22.25 -10.54 2.56
N SER A 121 22.54 -10.89 3.82
CA SER A 121 22.65 -12.30 4.21
C SER A 121 21.30 -13.01 4.02
N LEU A 122 21.28 -14.35 3.95
CA LEU A 122 20.04 -15.11 3.80
C LEU A 122 18.99 -14.72 4.85
N TRP A 123 19.39 -14.57 6.12
CA TRP A 123 18.51 -14.15 7.19
C TRP A 123 17.93 -12.74 6.96
N GLN A 124 18.77 -11.79 6.56
CA GLN A 124 18.34 -10.41 6.26
C GLN A 124 17.39 -10.40 5.06
N PHE A 125 17.63 -11.22 4.04
CA PHE A 125 16.72 -11.36 2.91
C PHE A 125 15.35 -11.93 3.35
N LEU A 126 15.32 -12.98 4.17
CA LEU A 126 14.06 -13.56 4.64
C LEU A 126 13.25 -12.57 5.50
N VAL A 127 13.92 -11.80 6.35
CA VAL A 127 13.26 -10.89 7.30
C VAL A 127 12.97 -9.53 6.67
N ALA A 128 14.00 -8.82 6.21
CA ALA A 128 13.84 -7.49 5.63
C ALA A 128 13.41 -7.55 4.16
N GLY A 129 13.85 -8.54 3.39
CA GLY A 129 13.49 -8.65 1.97
C GLY A 129 12.11 -9.29 1.72
N LEU A 130 11.55 -10.08 2.64
CA LEU A 130 10.24 -10.75 2.45
C LEU A 130 9.22 -10.40 3.54
N ALA A 131 9.54 -10.64 4.81
CA ALA A 131 8.56 -10.47 5.89
C ALA A 131 8.16 -9.00 6.09
N ALA A 132 9.13 -8.08 6.08
CA ALA A 132 8.85 -6.64 6.23
C ALA A 132 7.98 -6.09 5.08
N PRO A 133 8.31 -6.31 3.77
CA PRO A 133 7.45 -5.92 2.67
C PRO A 133 6.04 -6.50 2.75
N LEU A 134 5.89 -7.77 3.15
CA LEU A 134 4.58 -8.38 3.30
C LEU A 134 3.70 -7.61 4.30
N VAL A 135 4.26 -7.25 5.46
CA VAL A 135 3.57 -6.46 6.48
C VAL A 135 3.29 -5.04 5.96
N TYR A 136 4.26 -4.40 5.33
CA TYR A 136 4.13 -3.03 4.81
C TYR A 136 2.99 -2.93 3.80
N TYR A 137 3.02 -3.74 2.74
CA TYR A 137 2.02 -3.68 1.68
C TYR A 137 0.65 -4.18 2.12
N PHE A 138 0.58 -5.10 3.08
CA PHE A 138 -0.69 -5.44 3.72
C PHE A 138 -1.29 -4.23 4.44
N ALA A 139 -0.49 -3.49 5.21
CA ALA A 139 -0.96 -2.32 5.95
C ALA A 139 -1.36 -1.18 5.00
N GLU A 140 -0.53 -0.90 3.99
CA GLU A 140 -0.81 0.12 2.98
C GLU A 140 -2.09 -0.20 2.20
N GLU A 141 -2.26 -1.43 1.71
CA GLU A 141 -3.48 -1.82 1.01
C GLU A 141 -4.70 -1.84 1.93
N PHE A 142 -4.56 -2.09 3.23
CA PHE A 142 -5.67 -1.90 4.14
C PHE A 142 -6.09 -0.43 4.23
N LEU A 143 -5.16 0.53 4.27
CA LEU A 143 -5.51 1.96 4.25
C LEU A 143 -6.23 2.36 2.96
N PHE A 144 -5.69 1.99 1.80
CA PHE A 144 -6.21 2.45 0.51
C PHE A 144 -7.38 1.62 -0.02
N ARG A 145 -7.29 0.28 0.00
CA ARG A 145 -8.29 -0.63 -0.58
C ARG A 145 -9.31 -1.05 0.45
N GLY A 146 -8.89 -1.19 1.70
CA GLY A 146 -9.79 -1.38 2.82
C GLY A 146 -10.50 -0.08 3.21
N PHE A 147 -9.91 0.65 4.15
CA PHE A 147 -10.46 1.83 4.81
C PHE A 147 -11.01 2.88 3.84
N LEU A 148 -10.19 3.35 2.89
CA LEU A 148 -10.57 4.42 1.98
C LEU A 148 -11.51 3.91 0.87
N PHE A 149 -11.08 2.94 0.05
CA PHE A 149 -11.84 2.54 -1.14
C PHE A 149 -13.21 1.94 -0.80
N PHE A 150 -13.29 0.92 0.08
CA PHE A 150 -14.61 0.35 0.43
C PHE A 150 -15.47 1.35 1.21
N GLY A 151 -14.85 2.18 2.05
CA GLY A 151 -15.54 3.26 2.76
C GLY A 151 -16.16 4.29 1.81
N LEU A 152 -15.43 4.70 0.76
CA LEU A 152 -15.94 5.58 -0.29
C LEU A 152 -16.93 4.88 -1.21
N LEU A 153 -16.72 3.61 -1.57
CA LEU A 153 -17.58 2.87 -2.49
C LEU A 153 -19.03 2.85 -2.01
N ARG A 154 -19.27 2.71 -0.70
CA ARG A 154 -20.61 2.75 -0.11
C ARG A 154 -21.26 4.14 -0.15
N LYS A 155 -20.47 5.21 -0.25
CA LYS A 155 -20.94 6.61 -0.11
C LYS A 155 -21.04 7.34 -1.44
N ILE A 156 -20.11 7.09 -2.36
CA ILE A 156 -19.98 7.78 -3.66
C ILE A 156 -19.89 6.82 -4.85
N GLY A 157 -20.14 5.52 -4.63
CA GLY A 157 -20.17 4.52 -5.69
C GLY A 157 -18.85 4.42 -6.45
N TYR A 158 -18.92 4.31 -7.78
CA TYR A 158 -17.76 4.07 -8.63
C TYR A 158 -16.74 5.22 -8.67
N HIS A 159 -17.09 6.42 -8.18
CA HIS A 159 -16.11 7.51 -8.01
C HIS A 159 -14.99 7.15 -7.02
N ALA A 160 -15.24 6.18 -6.12
CA ALA A 160 -14.23 5.66 -5.20
C ALA A 160 -12.97 5.15 -5.91
N PHE A 161 -13.10 4.56 -7.10
CA PHE A 161 -11.96 4.06 -7.89
C PHE A 161 -10.96 5.16 -8.19
N TRP A 162 -11.45 6.28 -8.73
CA TRP A 162 -10.62 7.41 -9.12
C TRP A 162 -10.00 8.09 -7.91
N LEU A 163 -10.82 8.33 -6.87
CA LEU A 163 -10.38 9.07 -5.70
C LEU A 163 -9.39 8.28 -4.83
N SER A 164 -9.63 6.99 -4.61
CA SER A 164 -8.68 6.17 -3.87
C SER A 164 -7.36 5.99 -4.62
N SER A 165 -7.42 5.82 -5.94
CA SER A 165 -6.22 5.64 -6.77
C SER A 165 -5.41 6.93 -6.90
N PHE A 166 -6.08 8.08 -6.95
CA PHE A 166 -5.43 9.38 -6.92
C PHE A 166 -4.69 9.61 -5.60
N LEU A 167 -5.34 9.37 -4.45
CA LEU A 167 -4.70 9.51 -3.14
C LEU A 167 -3.55 8.51 -2.93
N PHE A 168 -3.69 7.30 -3.46
CA PHE A 168 -2.63 6.30 -3.47
C PHE A 168 -1.40 6.75 -4.30
N ALA A 169 -1.64 7.35 -5.47
CA ALA A 169 -0.56 7.91 -6.28
C ALA A 169 0.17 9.07 -5.57
N LEU A 170 -0.54 9.92 -4.84
CA LEU A 170 0.08 11.01 -4.07
C LEU A 170 1.04 10.50 -2.98
N LEU A 171 0.79 9.33 -2.38
CA LEU A 171 1.75 8.72 -1.45
C LEU A 171 3.08 8.39 -2.14
N HIS A 172 3.06 8.18 -3.46
CA HIS A 172 4.23 7.86 -4.28
C HIS A 172 4.93 9.11 -4.84
N ALA A 173 4.54 10.33 -4.44
CA ALA A 173 5.07 11.56 -5.01
C ALA A 173 6.56 11.82 -4.69
N THR A 174 7.10 11.18 -3.64
CA THR A 174 8.52 11.30 -3.24
C THR A 174 9.43 10.24 -3.89
N LYS A 175 8.85 9.36 -4.72
CA LYS A 175 9.53 8.24 -5.38
C LYS A 175 10.04 8.61 -6.78
N PRO A 176 10.81 7.72 -7.47
CA PRO A 176 11.36 7.98 -8.79
C PRO A 176 10.36 8.49 -9.83
N THR A 177 10.88 9.23 -10.83
CA THR A 177 10.04 9.98 -11.76
C THR A 177 9.26 9.02 -12.66
N GLY A 178 7.94 9.18 -12.68
CA GLY A 178 7.03 8.30 -13.40
C GLY A 178 6.37 7.22 -12.53
N GLU A 179 6.87 6.97 -11.32
CA GLU A 179 6.20 6.07 -10.38
C GLU A 179 4.83 6.60 -9.98
N ILE A 180 4.65 7.92 -9.83
CA ILE A 180 3.35 8.52 -9.50
C ILE A 180 2.26 8.18 -10.53
N PHE A 181 2.57 8.26 -11.83
CA PHE A 181 1.61 7.94 -12.90
C PHE A 181 1.30 6.44 -12.90
N PHE A 182 2.34 5.61 -12.77
CA PHE A 182 2.16 4.16 -12.69
C PHE A 182 1.39 3.74 -11.43
N ALA A 183 1.62 4.41 -10.31
CA ALA A 183 0.91 4.19 -9.05
C ALA A 183 -0.57 4.54 -9.18
N PHE A 184 -0.95 5.57 -9.95
CA PHE A 184 -2.35 5.86 -10.22
C PHE A 184 -3.05 4.72 -11.00
N PHE A 185 -2.43 4.21 -12.07
CA PHE A 185 -3.02 3.13 -12.86
C PHE A 185 -3.02 1.79 -12.13
N SER A 186 -1.92 1.44 -11.45
CA SER A 186 -1.87 0.29 -10.54
C SER A 186 -2.90 0.44 -9.41
N GLY A 187 -3.06 1.69 -8.96
CA GLY A 187 -4.16 2.24 -8.18
C GLY A 187 -5.51 1.60 -8.49
N LEU A 188 -5.92 1.82 -9.74
CA LEU A 188 -7.18 1.37 -10.32
C LEU A 188 -7.25 -0.15 -10.46
N VAL A 189 -6.14 -0.79 -10.83
CA VAL A 189 -6.06 -2.26 -10.93
C VAL A 189 -6.31 -2.90 -9.56
N PHE A 190 -5.68 -2.40 -8.51
CA PHE A 190 -5.84 -2.91 -7.14
C PHE A 190 -7.26 -2.64 -6.61
N ALA A 191 -7.83 -1.47 -6.91
CA ALA A 191 -9.22 -1.15 -6.58
C ALA A 191 -10.21 -2.09 -7.30
N TYR A 192 -9.99 -2.37 -8.58
CA TYR A 192 -10.79 -3.31 -9.36
C TYR A 192 -10.69 -4.73 -8.83
N LEU A 193 -9.48 -5.19 -8.53
CA LEU A 193 -9.25 -6.49 -7.94
C LEU A 193 -9.97 -6.63 -6.59
N SER A 194 -9.88 -5.60 -5.75
CA SER A 194 -10.58 -5.56 -4.46
C SER A 194 -12.10 -5.56 -4.63
N PHE A 195 -12.61 -4.76 -5.57
CA PHE A 195 -14.04 -4.68 -5.89
C PHE A 195 -14.58 -6.02 -6.38
N LYS A 196 -13.90 -6.68 -7.32
CA LYS A 196 -14.34 -7.95 -7.90
C LYS A 196 -14.26 -9.11 -6.92
N THR A 197 -13.30 -9.09 -6.00
CA THR A 197 -13.09 -10.17 -5.03
C THR A 197 -13.76 -9.91 -3.68
N LYS A 198 -14.29 -8.69 -3.47
CA LYS A 198 -14.80 -8.18 -2.18
C LYS A 198 -13.78 -8.32 -1.04
N SER A 199 -12.49 -8.27 -1.38
CA SER A 199 -11.38 -8.53 -0.46
C SER A 199 -10.20 -7.65 -0.83
N MET A 200 -9.55 -7.04 0.15
CA MET A 200 -8.31 -6.29 -0.10
C MET A 200 -7.08 -7.21 -0.22
N LEU A 201 -7.18 -8.47 0.23
CA LEU A 201 -6.05 -9.40 0.31
C LEU A 201 -5.39 -9.69 -1.05
N PRO A 202 -6.14 -9.89 -2.16
CA PRO A 202 -5.53 -10.09 -3.46
C PRO A 202 -4.74 -8.88 -3.96
N ALA A 203 -5.16 -7.66 -3.60
CA ALA A 203 -4.42 -6.43 -3.90
C ALA A 203 -3.15 -6.32 -3.04
N ALA A 204 -3.25 -6.60 -1.73
CA ALA A 204 -2.09 -6.67 -0.83
C ALA A 204 -1.02 -7.66 -1.32
N PHE A 205 -1.45 -8.86 -1.73
CA PHE A 205 -0.56 -9.87 -2.27
C PHE A 205 0.06 -9.44 -3.60
N LEU A 206 -0.72 -8.85 -4.51
CA LEU A 206 -0.22 -8.34 -5.79
C LEU A 206 0.82 -7.23 -5.57
N HIS A 207 0.57 -6.30 -4.64
CA HIS A 207 1.48 -5.21 -4.35
C HIS A 207 2.79 -5.74 -3.75
N PHE A 208 2.71 -6.66 -2.79
CA PHE A 208 3.87 -7.38 -2.28
C PHE A 208 4.67 -8.05 -3.41
N LEU A 209 4.01 -8.79 -4.30
CA LEU A 209 4.66 -9.48 -5.41
C LEU A 209 5.38 -8.50 -6.36
N ILE A 210 4.75 -7.38 -6.69
CA ILE A 210 5.33 -6.33 -7.53
C ILE A 210 6.63 -5.80 -6.92
N ALA A 211 6.63 -5.52 -5.61
CA ALA A 211 7.81 -5.00 -4.92
C ALA A 211 8.97 -5.98 -4.91
N ILE A 212 8.69 -7.26 -4.60
CA ILE A 212 9.73 -8.31 -4.61
C ILE A 212 10.32 -8.47 -6.01
N VAL A 213 9.48 -8.50 -7.04
CA VAL A 213 9.94 -8.67 -8.43
C VAL A 213 10.75 -7.46 -8.89
N LEU A 214 10.32 -6.24 -8.58
CA LEU A 214 11.07 -5.03 -8.91
C LEU A 214 12.47 -5.03 -8.26
N ASN A 215 12.53 -5.32 -6.95
CA ASN A 215 13.80 -5.40 -6.22
C ASN A 215 14.72 -6.49 -6.80
N PHE A 216 14.16 -7.65 -7.13
CA PHE A 216 14.92 -8.73 -7.78
C PHE A 216 15.47 -8.32 -9.15
N LEU A 217 14.65 -7.67 -9.99
CA LEU A 217 15.09 -7.20 -11.31
C LEU A 217 16.20 -6.15 -11.20
N ILE A 218 16.09 -5.23 -10.24
CA ILE A 218 17.12 -4.21 -9.98
C ILE A 218 18.42 -4.86 -9.48
N GLY A 219 18.33 -5.80 -8.54
CA GLY A 219 19.51 -6.52 -8.03
C GLY A 219 20.29 -7.26 -9.12
N ASN A 220 19.61 -7.89 -10.07
CA ASN A 220 20.26 -8.58 -11.19
C ASN A 220 20.90 -7.63 -12.22
N ASN A 221 20.43 -6.38 -12.34
CA ASN A 221 21.05 -5.40 -13.22
C ASN A 221 22.39 -4.86 -12.67
N LEU A 222 22.70 -5.12 -11.40
CA LEU A 222 23.90 -4.65 -10.70
C LEU A 222 24.99 -5.73 -10.55
N ALA A 223 24.65 -6.99 -10.82
CA ALA A 223 25.55 -8.14 -10.77
C ALA A 223 26.25 -8.35 -12.13
#